data_AF-A0A923G0R1-F1
#
_entry.id   AF-A0A923G0R1-F1
#
_cell.length_a   1.000
_cell.length_b   1.000
_cell.length_c   1.000
_cell.angle_alpha   90.00
_cell.angle_beta   90.00
_cell.angle_gamma   90.00
#
_symmetry.space_group_name_H-M   'P 1'
#
loop_
_entity.id
_entity.type
_entity.pdbx_description
1 polymer ?
#
loop_
_entity_poly.entity_id
_entity_poly.type
_entity_poly.pdbx_seq_one_letter_code
_entity_poly.pdbx_strand_id
1 'polypeptide(L)'
;MTKDKEPLATTHGIAGFGDSGDINNPEPLFRVVAGHAVDYALEQSTTLISCAHMLSDLAINQDLKNAPTLMTAVHYLSGMAKALSQKVSLAAEQPLGDAAR
;
A
#
# COMPACT_ATOMS: atom_id res chain seq x y z
N MET A 1 -6.60 20.95 -31.11
CA MET A 1 -5.47 20.22 -30.52
C MET A 1 -5.92 19.62 -29.19
N THR A 2 -6.45 18.40 -29.23
CA THR A 2 -6.65 17.56 -28.05
C THR A 2 -5.26 17.22 -27.52
N LYS A 3 -4.95 17.69 -26.32
CA LYS A 3 -3.73 17.29 -25.60
C LYS A 3 -3.89 15.80 -25.33
N ASP A 4 -3.09 14.98 -26.00
CA ASP A 4 -2.99 13.56 -25.72
C ASP A 4 -2.69 13.42 -24.23
N LYS A 5 -3.66 12.92 -23.46
CA LYS A 5 -3.42 12.53 -22.07
C LYS A 5 -2.47 11.35 -22.15
N GLU A 6 -1.21 11.58 -21.79
CA GLU A 6 -0.30 10.45 -21.57
C GLU A 6 -1.00 9.41 -20.68
N PRO A 7 -0.90 8.12 -21.03
CA PRO A 7 -1.55 7.08 -20.25
C PRO A 7 -1.01 7.13 -18.83
N LEU A 8 -1.86 7.55 -17.89
CA LEU A 8 -1.57 7.52 -16.47
C LEU A 8 -1.17 6.09 -16.11
N ALA A 9 0.05 5.92 -15.62
CA ALA A 9 0.49 4.63 -15.12
C ALA A 9 -0.48 4.17 -14.02
N THR A 10 -0.98 2.95 -14.15
CA THR A 10 -1.90 2.34 -13.19
C THR A 10 -1.24 1.18 -12.46
N THR A 11 -1.72 0.86 -11.26
CA THR A 11 -1.25 -0.29 -10.49
C THR A 11 -1.59 -1.59 -11.22
N HIS A 12 -0.65 -2.54 -11.27
CA HIS A 12 -0.81 -3.84 -11.94
C HIS A 12 -0.78 -5.02 -10.96
N GLY A 13 -1.58 -6.06 -11.22
CA GLY A 13 -1.70 -7.28 -10.41
C GLY A 13 -2.30 -7.07 -9.01
N ILE A 14 -2.19 -8.08 -8.16
CA ILE A 14 -2.69 -8.07 -6.77
C ILE A 14 -1.49 -8.03 -5.80
N ALA A 15 -1.54 -7.18 -4.77
CA ALA A 15 -0.60 -7.20 -3.64
C ALA A 15 -1.42 -7.15 -2.37
N GLY A 16 -0.92 -7.67 -1.28
CA GLY A 16 -1.68 -7.71 -0.05
C GLY A 16 -0.83 -7.84 1.18
N PHE A 17 -1.49 -7.70 2.32
CA PHE A 17 -0.90 -7.80 3.63
C PHE A 17 -1.82 -8.55 4.58
N GLY A 18 -1.20 -9.39 5.43
CA GLY A 18 -1.88 -10.17 6.46
C GLY A 18 -2.58 -11.41 5.90
N ASP A 19 -2.59 -12.48 6.68
CA ASP A 19 -3.39 -13.68 6.42
C ASP A 19 -4.80 -13.47 6.98
N SER A 20 -5.85 -13.84 6.23
CA SER A 20 -7.24 -13.78 6.70
C SER A 20 -7.46 -14.58 7.98
N GLY A 21 -6.59 -15.55 8.30
CA GLY A 21 -6.71 -16.40 9.49
C GLY A 21 -7.87 -17.40 9.43
N ASP A 22 -8.64 -17.41 8.35
CA ASP A 22 -9.64 -18.42 8.02
C ASP A 22 -9.03 -19.40 7.02
N ILE A 23 -8.99 -20.68 7.40
CA ILE A 23 -8.46 -21.78 6.57
C ILE A 23 -9.18 -21.86 5.21
N ASN A 24 -10.41 -21.35 5.12
CA ASN A 24 -11.22 -21.37 3.90
C ASN A 24 -11.15 -20.06 3.09
N ASN A 25 -10.44 -19.03 3.57
CA ASN A 25 -10.27 -17.77 2.85
C ASN A 25 -8.80 -17.49 2.57
N PRO A 26 -8.30 -17.80 1.36
CA PRO A 26 -6.91 -17.55 0.99
C PRO A 26 -6.62 -16.05 0.72
N GLU A 27 -7.62 -15.17 0.82
CA GLU A 27 -7.44 -13.76 0.57
C GLU A 27 -6.70 -13.07 1.72
N PRO A 28 -5.79 -12.13 1.43
CA PRO A 28 -5.11 -11.38 2.48
C PRO A 28 -6.08 -10.40 3.18
N LEU A 29 -5.80 -10.06 4.44
CA LEU A 29 -6.62 -9.09 5.21
C LEU A 29 -6.71 -7.73 4.52
N PHE A 30 -5.64 -7.33 3.85
CA PHE A 30 -5.59 -6.14 3.01
C PHE A 30 -5.15 -6.52 1.61
N ARG A 31 -5.84 -5.97 0.61
CA ARG A 31 -5.53 -6.18 -0.80
C ARG A 31 -5.55 -4.87 -1.57
N VAL A 32 -4.51 -4.67 -2.38
CA VAL A 32 -4.45 -3.61 -3.39
C VAL A 32 -4.89 -4.19 -4.72
N VAL A 33 -5.99 -3.65 -5.24
CA VAL A 33 -6.53 -3.98 -6.56
C VAL A 33 -5.87 -3.12 -7.63
N ALA A 34 -5.63 -3.71 -8.80
CA ALA A 34 -5.11 -3.03 -9.98
C ALA A 34 -6.04 -1.90 -10.47
N GLY A 35 -5.49 -0.97 -11.25
CA GLY A 35 -6.26 0.10 -11.93
C GLY A 35 -6.29 1.45 -11.20
N HIS A 36 -5.59 1.59 -10.07
CA HIS A 36 -5.42 2.87 -9.40
C HIS A 36 -4.27 3.66 -10.02
N ALA A 37 -4.37 4.98 -10.07
CA ALA A 37 -3.26 5.82 -10.51
C ALA A 37 -2.04 5.65 -9.58
N VAL A 38 -0.84 5.51 -10.16
CA VAL A 38 0.39 5.19 -9.42
C VAL A 38 0.79 6.29 -8.44
N ASP A 39 0.58 7.55 -8.82
CA ASP A 39 0.79 8.73 -7.97
C ASP A 39 -0.11 8.69 -6.73
N TYR A 40 -1.40 8.38 -6.91
CA TYR A 40 -2.34 8.21 -5.82
C TYR A 40 -1.93 7.05 -4.90
N ALA A 41 -1.54 5.90 -5.46
CA ALA A 41 -1.08 4.76 -4.67
C ALA A 41 0.18 5.08 -3.84
N LEU A 42 1.10 5.88 -4.39
CA LEU A 42 2.29 6.36 -3.70
C LEU A 42 1.95 7.34 -2.57
N GLU A 43 1.02 8.27 -2.81
CA GLU A 43 0.54 9.21 -1.79
C GLU A 43 -0.12 8.46 -0.62
N GLN A 44 -0.99 7.48 -0.92
CA GLN A 44 -1.63 6.65 0.11
C GLN A 44 -0.59 5.83 0.89
N SER A 45 0.41 5.26 0.21
CA SER A 45 1.52 4.57 0.88
C SER A 45 2.28 5.50 1.83
N THR A 46 2.56 6.72 1.38
CA THR A 46 3.28 7.73 2.16
C THR A 46 2.49 8.17 3.39
N THR A 47 1.18 8.33 3.23
CA THR A 47 0.27 8.67 4.33
C THR A 47 0.26 7.57 5.39
N LEU A 48 0.15 6.30 4.98
CA LEU A 48 0.13 5.17 5.91
C LEU A 48 1.44 5.01 6.68
N ILE A 49 2.59 5.16 6.03
CA ILE A 49 3.89 5.09 6.74
C ILE A 49 4.08 6.27 7.69
N SER A 50 3.57 7.46 7.33
CA SER A 50 3.62 8.63 8.21
C SER A 50 2.77 8.40 9.48
N CYS A 51 1.58 7.84 9.33
CA CYS A 51 0.76 7.42 10.46
C CYS A 51 1.45 6.35 11.31
N ALA A 52 2.09 5.35 10.69
CA ALA A 52 2.83 4.32 11.42
C ALA A 52 3.98 4.91 12.25
N HIS A 53 4.73 5.89 11.71
CA HIS A 53 5.77 6.58 12.47
C HIS A 53 5.19 7.37 13.64
N MET A 54 4.13 8.15 13.44
CA MET A 54 3.48 8.90 14.53
C MET A 54 3.00 7.98 15.66
N LEU A 55 2.39 6.84 15.33
CA LEU A 55 1.91 5.88 16.33
C LEU A 55 3.07 5.14 17.02
N SER A 56 4.17 4.89 16.30
CA SER A 56 5.38 4.29 16.89
C SER A 56 6.02 5.21 17.91
N ASP A 57 6.17 6.50 17.57
CA ASP A 57 6.71 7.50 18.48
C ASP A 57 5.83 7.65 19.72
N LEU A 58 4.52 7.62 19.54
CA LEU A 58 3.55 7.66 20.62
C LEU A 58 3.67 6.44 21.55
N ALA A 59 3.76 5.25 20.98
CA ALA A 59 3.85 3.99 21.73
C ALA A 59 5.17 3.87 22.51
N ILE A 60 6.27 4.34 21.94
CA ILE A 60 7.61 4.24 22.54
C ILE A 60 7.82 5.31 23.61
N ASN A 61 7.38 6.55 23.37
CA ASN A 61 7.81 7.70 24.18
C ASN A 61 6.81 8.15 25.25
N GLN A 62 5.54 7.71 25.22
CA GLN A 62 4.50 8.27 26.09
C GLN A 62 4.00 7.36 27.23
N ASP A 63 4.73 6.30 27.61
CA ASP A 63 4.36 5.33 28.66
C ASP A 63 2.85 5.02 28.71
N LEU A 64 2.33 4.60 27.55
CA LEU A 64 0.90 4.41 27.37
C LEU A 64 0.50 2.96 27.66
N LYS A 65 -0.57 2.80 28.44
CA LYS A 65 -1.19 1.48 28.67
C LYS A 65 -1.62 0.76 27.39
N ASN A 66 -1.88 1.50 26.32
CA ASN A 66 -2.29 0.97 25.01
C ASN A 66 -1.11 0.80 24.02
N ALA A 67 0.15 0.90 24.47
CA ALA A 67 1.32 0.71 23.61
C ALA A 67 1.27 -0.59 22.77
N PRO A 68 0.83 -1.76 23.30
CA PRO A 68 0.68 -2.96 22.47
C PRO A 68 -0.34 -2.81 21.33
N THR A 69 -1.46 -2.13 21.58
CA THR A 69 -2.48 -1.84 20.56
C THR A 69 -1.94 -0.88 19.50
N LEU A 70 -1.21 0.14 19.92
CA LEU A 70 -0.56 1.09 19.01
C LEU A 70 0.48 0.37 18.14
N MET A 71 1.33 -0.48 18.72
CA MET A 71 2.30 -1.28 17.97
C MET A 71 1.63 -2.28 17.02
N THR A 72 0.46 -2.80 17.38
CA THR A 72 -0.36 -3.61 16.47
C THR A 72 -0.83 -2.76 15.28
N ALA A 73 -1.36 -1.56 15.52
CA ALA A 73 -1.76 -0.65 14.44
C ALA A 73 -0.57 -0.26 13.54
N VAL A 74 0.61 0.01 14.12
CA VAL A 74 1.86 0.26 13.38
C VAL A 74 2.18 -0.90 12.44
N HIS A 75 2.09 -2.14 12.92
CA HIS A 75 2.34 -3.33 12.10
C HIS A 75 1.39 -3.42 10.90
N TYR A 76 0.09 -3.21 11.13
CA TYR A 76 -0.92 -3.23 10.05
C TYR A 76 -0.68 -2.11 9.03
N LEU A 77 -0.50 -0.87 9.48
CA LEU A 77 -0.30 0.28 8.59
C LEU A 77 0.98 0.14 7.74
N SER A 78 2.06 -0.33 8.36
CA SER A 78 3.33 -0.60 7.66
C SER A 78 3.18 -1.69 6.61
N GLY A 79 2.40 -2.73 6.92
CA GLY A 79 2.05 -3.80 6.00
C GLY A 79 1.26 -3.31 4.78
N MET A 80 0.24 -2.48 5.01
CA MET A 80 -0.57 -1.88 3.96
C MET A 80 0.25 -0.94 3.06
N ALA A 81 1.09 -0.10 3.67
CA ALA A 81 2.00 0.80 2.96
C ALA A 81 2.98 0.01 2.07
N LYS A 82 3.55 -1.09 2.60
CA LYS A 82 4.42 -1.97 1.83
C LYS A 82 3.71 -2.55 0.60
N ALA A 83 2.48 -3.04 0.77
CA ALA A 83 1.71 -3.59 -0.35
C ALA A 83 1.44 -2.54 -1.45
N LEU A 84 1.18 -1.28 -1.08
CA LEU A 84 1.02 -0.17 -2.03
C LEU A 84 2.35 0.19 -2.70
N SER A 85 3.44 0.32 -1.94
CA SER A 85 4.78 0.62 -2.48
C SER A 85 5.23 -0.43 -3.48
N GLN A 86 5.00 -1.72 -3.21
CA GLN A 86 5.31 -2.80 -4.14
C GLN A 86 4.56 -2.65 -5.47
N LYS A 87 3.34 -2.12 -5.45
CA LYS A 87 2.55 -1.87 -6.67
C LYS A 87 3.08 -0.70 -7.48
N VAL A 88 3.53 0.35 -6.82
CA VAL A 88 4.19 1.50 -7.46
C VAL A 88 5.49 1.07 -8.12
N SER A 89 6.33 0.28 -7.44
CA SER A 89 7.60 -0.22 -8.00
C SER A 89 7.39 -1.10 -9.23
N LEU A 90 6.44 -2.04 -9.17
CA LEU A 90 6.13 -2.92 -10.32
C LEU A 90 5.59 -2.14 -11.53
N ALA A 91 4.81 -1.07 -11.29
CA ALA A 91 4.32 -0.22 -12.37
C ALA A 91 5.44 0.62 -13.02
N ALA A 92 6.47 1.00 -12.26
CA ALA A 92 7.64 1.70 -12.79
C ALA A 92 8.59 0.77 -13.59
N GLU A 93 8.61 -0.52 -13.27
CA GLU A 93 9.45 -1.53 -13.93
C GLU A 93 8.86 -2.08 -15.24
N GLN A 94 7.57 -1.88 -15.51
CA GLN A 94 6.94 -2.20 -16.80
C GLN A 94 6.93 -0.94 -17.67
N PRO A 95 7.87 -0.78 -18.63
CA PRO A 95 7.80 0.31 -19.58
C PRO A 95 6.61 0.05 -20.51
N LEU A 96 5.98 1.15 -20.93
CA LEU A 96 4.94 1.26 -21.95
C LEU A 96 5.29 0.45 -23.23
N GLY A 97 5.09 -0.88 -23.22
CA GLY A 97 5.57 -1.79 -24.27
C GLY A 97 4.53 -2.76 -24.83
N ASP A 98 3.42 -3.01 -24.14
CA ASP A 98 2.46 -4.06 -24.52
C ASP A 98 1.10 -3.53 -24.98
N ALA A 99 1.03 -2.28 -25.46
CA ALA A 99 -0.18 -1.74 -26.09
C ALA A 99 -0.24 -1.94 -27.63
N ALA A 100 0.60 -2.83 -28.20
CA ALA A 100 0.71 -3.03 -29.64
C ALA A 100 0.81 -4.51 -30.09
N ARG A 101 0.10 -5.43 -29.44
CA ARG A 101 -0.12 -6.78 -29.97
C ARG A 101 -1.55 -7.24 -29.81
#